data_AF-W9GNC3-F1
#
_entry.id   AF-W9GNC3-F1
#
_cell.length_a   1.000
_cell.length_b   1.000
_cell.length_c   1.000
_cell.angle_alpha   90.00
_cell.angle_beta   90.00
_cell.angle_gamma   90.00
#
_symmetry.space_group_name_H-M   'P 1'
#
loop_
_entity.id
_entity.type
_entity.pdbx_description
1 polymer ?
#
loop_
_entity_poly.entity_id
_entity_poly.type
_entity_poly.pdbx_seq_one_letter_code
_entity_poly.pdbx_strand_id
1 'polypeptide(L)'
;MSEQENVVGNATTAGTTTERNYRKARQGYVVSDKMDKTVVVEVEDRVKHALYGKVIRRTSKVKAHDERNEAGIGDRVLIMETRPLSATKRWRVVEIIEKAK
;
A
#
# COMPACT_ATOMS: atom_id res chain seq x y z
N MET A 1 20.58 32.83 -42.92
CA MET A 1 20.33 31.38 -43.05
C MET A 1 21.53 30.70 -42.42
N SER A 2 21.46 30.41 -41.11
CA SER A 2 20.98 29.14 -40.53
C SER A 2 22.14 28.12 -40.51
N GLU A 3 22.62 27.54 -39.41
CA GLU A 3 22.20 27.46 -38.01
C GLU A 3 23.47 27.17 -37.17
N GLN A 4 23.51 27.68 -35.94
CA GLN A 4 24.56 27.35 -34.98
C GLN A 4 24.30 25.93 -34.43
N GLU A 5 25.29 25.04 -34.47
CA GLU A 5 25.25 23.77 -33.75
C GLU A 5 25.43 24.04 -32.25
N ASN A 6 24.35 23.87 -31.48
CA ASN A 6 24.37 23.91 -30.04
C ASN A 6 24.40 22.48 -29.50
N VAL A 7 25.60 21.96 -29.18
CA VAL A 7 25.76 20.70 -28.46
C VAL A 7 25.55 20.97 -26.96
N VAL A 8 24.30 20.88 -26.51
CA VAL A 8 23.97 20.92 -25.08
C VAL A 8 24.16 19.50 -24.52
N GLY A 9 25.20 19.34 -23.71
CA GLY A 9 25.47 18.12 -22.97
C GLY A 9 24.31 17.76 -22.05
N ASN A 10 23.77 16.56 -22.23
CA ASN A 10 22.91 15.97 -21.22
C ASN A 10 23.80 15.39 -20.11
N ALA A 11 23.81 16.09 -18.98
CA ALA A 11 24.40 15.60 -17.75
C ALA A 11 23.64 14.34 -17.29
N THR A 12 24.28 13.19 -17.39
CA THR A 12 23.83 11.95 -16.74
C THR A 12 23.99 12.14 -15.24
N THR A 13 22.95 12.61 -14.56
CA THR A 13 22.86 12.52 -13.10
C THR A 13 22.71 11.05 -12.76
N ALA A 14 23.81 10.38 -12.41
CA ALA A 14 23.84 9.06 -11.82
C ALA A 14 23.19 9.15 -10.43
N GLY A 15 21.85 9.13 -10.42
CA GLY A 15 21.07 9.00 -9.20
C GLY A 15 21.38 7.65 -8.57
N THR A 16 22.00 7.67 -7.40
CA THR A 16 22.13 6.51 -6.52
C THR A 16 20.73 5.92 -6.33
N THR A 17 20.40 4.84 -7.03
CA THR A 17 19.17 4.10 -6.80
C THR A 17 19.37 3.38 -5.47
N THR A 18 19.04 4.06 -4.39
CA THR A 18 18.98 3.46 -3.06
C THR A 18 17.94 2.35 -3.13
N GLU A 19 18.37 1.10 -3.28
CA GLU A 19 17.51 -0.06 -3.16
C GLU A 19 16.80 0.00 -1.81
N ARG A 20 15.49 0.29 -1.83
CA ARG A 20 14.69 0.32 -0.61
C ARG A 20 14.39 -1.11 -0.19
N ASN A 21 14.62 -1.37 1.08
CA ASN A 21 14.36 -2.68 1.67
C ASN A 21 12.90 -3.12 1.45
N TYR A 22 12.69 -4.39 1.12
CA TYR A 22 11.38 -4.92 0.78
C TYR A 22 10.47 -4.97 2.01
N ARG A 23 9.28 -4.34 1.91
CA ARG A 23 8.25 -4.39 2.95
C ARG A 23 7.08 -5.21 2.47
N LYS A 24 6.43 -5.94 3.39
CA LYS A 24 5.29 -6.77 3.03
C LYS A 24 4.13 -5.89 2.56
N ALA A 25 3.54 -6.28 1.43
CA ALA A 25 2.31 -5.71 0.92
C ALA A 25 1.19 -6.76 1.02
N ARG A 26 -0.02 -6.30 1.31
CA ARG A 26 -1.22 -7.14 1.39
C ARG A 26 -2.38 -6.43 0.71
N GLN A 27 -3.34 -7.19 0.22
CA GLN A 27 -4.58 -6.67 -0.34
C GLN A 27 -5.72 -6.96 0.62
N GLY A 28 -6.70 -6.07 0.66
CA GLY A 28 -7.88 -6.24 1.50
C GLY A 28 -9.00 -5.28 1.13
N TYR A 29 -10.11 -5.39 1.85
CA TYR A 29 -11.29 -4.56 1.65
C TYR A 29 -11.43 -3.56 2.80
N VAL A 30 -11.86 -2.34 2.48
CA VAL A 30 -12.13 -1.32 3.49
C VAL A 30 -13.48 -1.61 4.16
N VAL A 31 -13.47 -1.79 5.48
CA VAL A 31 -14.67 -2.03 6.29
C VAL A 31 -15.19 -0.77 6.95
N SER A 32 -14.32 0.20 7.24
CA SER A 32 -14.70 1.46 7.90
C SER A 32 -13.73 2.59 7.56
N ASP A 33 -14.29 3.75 7.20
CA ASP A 33 -13.59 5.02 6.94
C ASP A 33 -13.89 6.09 8.00
N LYS A 34 -14.59 5.74 9.09
CA LYS A 34 -15.14 6.71 10.05
C LYS A 34 -14.10 7.58 10.79
N MET A 35 -12.81 7.27 10.67
CA MET A 35 -11.73 7.94 11.39
C MET A 35 -10.94 8.82 10.43
N ASP A 36 -10.50 9.99 10.88
CA ASP A 36 -9.65 10.85 10.06
C ASP A 36 -8.30 10.19 9.75
N LYS A 37 -7.89 10.31 8.49
CA LYS A 37 -6.62 9.83 7.94
C LYS A 37 -6.35 8.34 8.20
N THR A 38 -7.41 7.55 8.41
CA THR A 38 -7.31 6.18 8.87
C THR A 38 -8.47 5.33 8.34
N VAL A 39 -8.13 4.26 7.65
CA VAL A 39 -9.10 3.26 7.19
C VAL A 39 -8.86 1.92 7.89
N VAL A 40 -9.95 1.22 8.19
CA VAL A 40 -9.89 -0.16 8.71
C VAL A 40 -10.03 -1.10 7.53
N VAL A 41 -8.96 -1.85 7.26
CA VAL A 41 -8.88 -2.81 6.16
C VAL A 41 -8.98 -4.22 6.72
N GLU A 42 -9.82 -5.02 6.10
CA GLU A 42 -9.94 -6.44 6.35
C GLU A 42 -9.07 -7.21 5.37
N VAL A 43 -8.11 -7.96 5.91
CA VAL A 43 -7.17 -8.79 5.16
C VAL A 43 -7.52 -10.26 5.40
N GLU A 44 -7.58 -11.02 4.30
CA GLU A 44 -7.82 -12.45 4.33
C GLU A 44 -6.51 -13.21 4.07
N ASP A 45 -6.17 -14.11 4.99
CA ASP A 45 -5.09 -15.08 4.82
C ASP A 45 -5.66 -16.50 4.75
N ARG A 46 -5.08 -17.36 3.90
CA ARG A 46 -5.40 -18.80 3.88
C ARG A 46 -4.31 -19.56 4.63
N VAL A 47 -4.67 -20.15 5.76
CA VAL A 47 -3.73 -20.86 6.65
C VAL A 47 -4.15 -22.31 6.78
N LYS A 48 -3.19 -23.23 6.74
CA LYS A 48 -3.44 -24.65 7.02
C LYS A 48 -3.58 -24.86 8.52
N HIS A 49 -4.61 -25.58 8.94
CA HIS A 49 -4.72 -26.01 10.33
C HIS A 49 -3.53 -26.90 10.69
N ALA A 50 -2.86 -26.62 11.82
CA ALA A 50 -1.59 -27.28 12.17
C ALA A 50 -1.69 -28.81 12.24
N LEU A 51 -2.76 -29.33 12.86
CA LEU A 51 -2.97 -30.78 13.02
C LEU A 51 -3.59 -31.45 11.78
N TYR A 52 -4.71 -30.91 11.29
CA TYR A 52 -5.53 -31.56 10.27
C TYR A 52 -5.20 -31.17 8.82
N GLY A 53 -4.35 -30.17 8.58
CA GLY A 53 -3.95 -29.74 7.24
C GLY A 53 -5.06 -29.06 6.40
N LYS A 54 -6.31 -29.00 6.90
CA LYS A 54 -7.43 -28.29 6.24
C LYS A 54 -7.07 -26.81 6.06
N VAL A 55 -7.26 -26.29 4.85
CA VAL A 55 -7.07 -24.86 4.56
C VAL A 55 -8.26 -24.09 5.12
N ILE A 56 -7.99 -23.14 6.01
CA ILE A 56 -9.00 -22.29 6.66
C ILE A 56 -8.73 -20.83 6.28
N ARG A 57 -9.79 -20.05 6.10
CA ARG A 57 -9.72 -18.60 5.88
C ARG A 57 -9.60 -17.91 7.23
N ARG A 58 -8.57 -17.09 7.42
CA ARG A 58 -8.36 -16.27 8.61
C ARG A 58 -8.44 -14.81 8.21
N THR A 59 -9.38 -14.12 8.83
CA THR A 59 -9.61 -12.69 8.60
C THR A 59 -8.95 -11.88 9.70
N SER A 60 -8.26 -10.80 9.37
CA SER A 60 -7.65 -9.88 10.33
C SER A 60 -7.91 -8.43 9.93
N LYS A 61 -8.29 -7.60 10.90
CA LYS A 61 -8.53 -6.17 10.69
C LYS A 61 -7.28 -5.38 11.05
N VAL A 62 -6.83 -4.53 10.12
CA VAL A 62 -5.66 -3.68 10.29
C VAL A 62 -6.02 -2.22 10.05
N LYS A 63 -5.37 -1.31 10.79
CA LYS A 63 -5.53 0.13 10.60
C LYS A 63 -4.46 0.63 9.65
N ALA A 64 -4.88 1.13 8.49
CA ALA A 64 -4.02 1.73 7.50
C ALA A 64 -4.10 3.26 7.56
N HIS A 65 -2.98 3.92 7.32
CA HIS A 65 -2.91 5.37 7.15
C HIS A 65 -3.15 5.74 5.69
N ASP A 66 -4.07 6.66 5.50
CA ASP A 66 -4.31 7.38 4.26
C ASP A 66 -4.26 8.88 4.63
N GLU A 67 -3.53 9.71 3.90
CA GLU A 67 -3.43 11.15 4.19
C GLU A 67 -4.57 11.94 3.54
N ARG A 68 -5.11 11.45 2.43
CA ARG A 68 -6.06 12.16 1.58
C ARG A 68 -7.49 11.65 1.74
N ASN A 69 -7.69 10.61 2.56
CA ASN A 69 -8.99 9.96 2.77
C ASN A 69 -9.65 9.57 1.43
N GLU A 70 -8.85 9.05 0.50
CA GLU A 70 -9.29 8.68 -0.85
C GLU A 70 -10.00 7.32 -0.88
N ALA A 71 -9.69 6.43 0.07
CA ALA A 71 -10.26 5.09 0.17
C ALA A 71 -11.58 5.09 0.95
N GLY A 72 -12.66 4.70 0.27
CA GLY A 72 -14.02 4.58 0.82
C GLY A 72 -14.35 3.16 1.28
N ILE A 73 -15.52 3.01 1.91
CA ILE A 73 -16.03 1.71 2.36
C ILE A 73 -16.31 0.79 1.15
N GLY A 74 -15.85 -0.46 1.22
CA GLY A 74 -16.02 -1.46 0.17
C GLY A 74 -14.91 -1.48 -0.88
N ASP A 75 -14.01 -0.49 -0.87
CA ASP A 75 -12.90 -0.43 -1.82
C ASP A 75 -11.89 -1.56 -1.59
N ARG A 76 -11.32 -2.07 -2.69
CA ARG A 76 -10.19 -3.01 -2.66
C ARG A 76 -8.88 -2.22 -2.68
N VAL A 77 -8.11 -2.34 -1.62
CA VAL A 77 -6.90 -1.53 -1.41
C VAL A 77 -5.66 -2.39 -1.23
N LEU A 78 -4.54 -1.91 -1.78
CA LEU A 78 -3.21 -2.41 -1.52
C LEU A 78 -2.62 -1.66 -0.32
N ILE A 79 -2.27 -2.40 0.73
CA ILE A 79 -1.63 -1.87 1.93
C ILE A 79 -0.20 -2.35 2.05
N MET A 80 0.67 -1.51 2.61
CA MET A 80 2.09 -1.82 2.83
C MET A 80 2.47 -1.53 4.28
N GLU A 81 3.34 -2.37 4.84
CA GLU A 81 3.90 -2.14 6.17
C GLU A 81 4.71 -0.84 6.20
N THR A 82 4.61 -0.12 7.32
CA THR A 82 5.37 1.11 7.56
C THR A 82 5.83 1.19 9.00
N ARG A 83 6.68 2.17 9.29
CA ARG A 83 7.03 2.49 10.68
C ARG A 83 5.76 2.77 11.49
N PRO A 84 5.75 2.53 12.81
CA PRO A 84 4.64 2.94 13.65
C PRO A 84 4.29 4.42 13.43
N LEU A 85 3.05 4.69 13.01
CA LEU A 85 2.52 6.05 12.87
C LEU A 85 1.66 6.46 14.08
N SER A 86 1.18 5.47 14.82
CA SER A 86 0.37 5.64 16.03
C SER A 86 0.49 4.36 16.88
N ALA A 87 -0.27 4.23 17.97
CA ALA A 87 -0.28 3.03 18.81
C ALA A 87 -0.59 1.76 17.99
N THR A 88 -1.60 1.79 17.12
CA THR A 88 -2.07 0.62 16.36
C THR A 88 -1.75 0.68 14.85
N LYS A 89 -1.53 1.88 14.29
CA LYS A 89 -1.33 2.05 12.84
C LYS A 89 0.07 1.58 12.43
N ARG A 90 0.14 0.51 11.63
CA ARG A 90 1.38 -0.09 11.10
C ARG A 90 1.37 -0.25 9.58
N TRP A 91 0.28 0.14 8.95
CA TRP A 91 0.06 -0.01 7.52
C TRP A 91 -0.21 1.36 6.89
N ARG A 92 0.16 1.52 5.63
CA ARG A 92 -0.23 2.66 4.79
C ARG A 92 -0.96 2.16 3.56
N VAL A 93 -1.90 2.94 3.04
CA VAL A 93 -2.50 2.70 1.74
C VAL A 93 -1.47 3.05 0.66
N VAL A 94 -1.31 2.19 -0.33
CA VAL A 94 -0.41 2.40 -1.48
C VAL A 94 -1.23 2.75 -2.71
N GLU A 95 -2.26 1.95 -2.97
CA GLU A 95 -3.05 2.03 -4.19
C GLU A 95 -4.46 1.53 -3.90
N ILE A 96 -5.46 2.15 -4.55
CA ILE A 96 -6.84 1.67 -4.59
C ILE A 96 -6.97 0.90 -5.90
N ILE A 97 -7.12 -0.42 -5.81
CA ILE A 97 -7.15 -1.33 -6.97
C ILE A 97 -8.52 -1.25 -7.65
N GLU A 98 -9.58 -1.33 -6.85
CA GLU A 98 -10.96 -1.27 -7.33
C GLU A 98 -11.76 -0.38 -6.37
N LYS A 99 -12.47 0.61 -6.92
CA LYS A 99 -13.46 1.38 -6.17
C LYS A 99 -14.79 0.63 -6.16
N ALA A 100 -15.45 0.62 -5.01
CA ALA A 100 -16.80 0.12 -4.89
C ALA A 100 -17.74 0.90 -5.83
N LYS A 101 -18.64 0.19 -6.49
CA LYS A 101 -19.67 0.75 -7.39
C LYS A 101 -20.90 1.16 -6.61
#